data_AF-A0A6P0SY83-F1
#
_entry.id   AF-A0A6P0SY83-F1
#
_cell.length_a   1.000
_cell.length_b   1.000
_cell.length_c   1.000
_cell.angle_alpha   90.00
_cell.angle_beta   90.00
_cell.angle_gamma   90.00
#
_symmetry.space_group_name_H-M   'P 1'
#
loop_
_entity.id
_entity.type
_entity.pdbx_description
1 polymer ?
#
loop_
_entity_poly.entity_id
_entity_poly.type
_entity_poly.pdbx_seq_one_letter_code
_entity_poly.pdbx_strand_id
1 'polypeptide(L)'
;MNIAWDSFPVLRRIYVPVGDWPIAHVNGRFEWLWLYAFAHPCSGETKAWILPNVNTELFNRVWAEFAAEFNNGDDKHIVLVVDQAGWHTSKGVELPEGLHLIFLPSHSPPIATSRKIMDSG
;
A
#
# COMPACT_ATOMS: atom_id res chain seq x y z
N MET A 1 1.30 -11.35 7.10
CA MET A 1 2.37 -10.95 8.04
C MET A 1 2.16 -9.46 8.31
N ASN A 2 1.63 -9.10 9.47
CA ASN A 2 1.33 -7.70 9.81
C ASN A 2 2.63 -6.96 10.11
N ILE A 3 3.00 -6.03 9.25
CA ILE A 3 4.02 -5.03 9.55
C ILE A 3 3.24 -3.81 10.04
N ALA A 4 3.03 -3.73 11.35
CA ALA A 4 2.67 -2.47 11.98
C ALA A 4 3.95 -1.63 11.99
N TRP A 5 4.03 -0.61 11.14
CA TRP A 5 4.98 0.47 11.38
C TRP A 5 4.49 1.18 12.64
N ASP A 6 5.18 0.92 13.74
CA ASP A 6 5.06 1.71 14.96
C ASP A 6 5.28 3.17 14.61
N SER A 7 4.19 3.93 14.56
CA SER A 7 4.26 5.39 14.57
C SER A 7 4.69 5.83 15.96
N PHE A 8 5.99 5.70 16.21
CA PHE A 8 6.58 6.23 17.42
C PHE A 8 6.30 7.74 17.44
N PRO A 9 5.84 8.29 18.57
CA PRO A 9 5.81 9.74 18.73
C PRO A 9 7.18 10.31 18.39
N VAL A 10 7.24 11.50 17.79
CA VAL A 10 8.50 12.21 17.62
C VAL A 10 9.05 12.55 19.01
N LEU A 11 9.86 11.64 19.55
CA LEU A 11 10.53 11.80 20.82
C LEU A 11 11.68 12.78 20.61
N ARG A 12 11.54 13.96 21.20
CA ARG A 12 12.58 14.99 21.15
C ARG A 12 13.51 14.80 22.33
N ARG A 13 14.82 15.01 22.12
CA ARG A 13 15.77 15.08 23.23
C ARG A 13 15.49 16.32 24.07
N ILE A 14 15.37 16.13 25.37
CA ILE A 14 15.29 17.20 26.37
C ILE A 14 16.36 16.95 27.44
N TYR A 15 16.92 18.02 27.99
CA TYR A 15 17.81 17.94 29.13
C TYR A 15 17.00 18.09 30.41
N VAL A 16 17.20 17.16 31.35
CA VAL A 16 16.62 17.20 32.68
C VAL A 16 17.72 17.13 33.74
N PRO A 17 17.54 17.77 34.91
CA PRO A 17 18.46 17.63 36.03
C PRO A 17 18.66 16.17 36.43
N VAL A 18 19.84 15.86 36.97
CA VAL A 18 20.14 14.53 37.50
C VAL A 18 19.21 14.26 38.68
N GLY A 19 18.39 13.21 38.57
CA GLY A 19 17.40 12.82 39.58
C GLY A 19 15.94 13.03 39.16
N ASP A 20 15.70 13.76 38.06
CA ASP A 20 14.36 14.01 37.53
C ASP A 20 14.01 13.06 36.39
N TRP A 21 12.75 12.58 36.40
CA TRP A 21 12.19 11.74 35.34
C TRP A 21 11.31 12.56 34.42
N PRO A 22 11.65 12.69 33.12
CA PRO A 22 10.78 13.38 32.19
C PRO A 22 9.53 12.53 31.89
N ILE A 23 8.35 13.14 32.05
CA ILE A 23 7.08 12.53 31.66
C ILE A 23 6.67 13.14 30.32
N ALA A 24 6.69 12.32 29.26
CA ALA A 24 6.16 12.72 27.95
C ALA A 24 4.69 12.32 27.85
N HIS A 25 3.79 13.29 27.85
CA HIS A 25 2.38 13.07 27.52
C HIS A 25 2.23 12.95 26.01
N VAL A 26 2.22 11.71 25.53
CA VAL A 26 2.00 11.39 24.12
C VAL A 26 0.52 11.09 23.92
N ASN A 27 -0.16 11.93 23.15
CA ASN A 27 -1.50 11.64 22.64
C ASN A 27 -1.37 11.16 21.20
N GLY A 28 -1.23 9.85 21.02
CA GLY A 28 -1.10 9.22 19.71
C GLY A 28 -2.40 9.27 18.93
N ARG A 29 -2.67 10.40 18.27
CA ARG A 29 -3.71 10.48 17.23
C ARG A 29 -3.04 10.25 15.90
N PHE A 30 -3.51 9.25 15.18
CA PHE A 30 -3.02 8.92 13.87
C PHE A 30 -4.10 9.20 12.84
N GLU A 31 -3.73 9.97 11.83
CA GLU A 31 -4.46 10.07 10.58
C GLU A 31 -3.67 9.28 9.55
N TRP A 32 -4.36 8.41 8.81
CA TRP A 32 -3.74 7.54 7.83
C TRP A 32 -4.34 7.80 6.47
N LEU A 33 -3.48 7.75 5.45
CA LEU A 33 -3.89 7.65 4.06
C LEU A 33 -3.35 6.33 3.51
N TRP A 34 -4.06 5.79 2.54
CA TRP A 34 -3.72 4.53 1.91
C TRP A 34 -3.12 4.80 0.53
N LEU A 35 -1.94 4.23 0.28
CA LEU A 35 -1.25 4.33 -1.01
C LEU A 35 -1.39 3.01 -1.76
N TYR A 36 -2.02 3.05 -2.92
CA TYR A 36 -2.07 1.94 -3.86
C TYR A 36 -1.04 2.20 -4.94
N ALA A 37 0.10 1.51 -4.91
CA ALA A 37 1.19 1.72 -5.85
C ALA A 37 1.49 0.46 -6.67
N PHE A 38 1.73 0.67 -7.97
CA PHE A 38 2.03 -0.36 -8.95
C PHE A 38 3.32 0.00 -9.67
N ALA A 39 4.13 -1.01 -10.01
CA ALA A 39 5.36 -0.82 -10.75
C ALA A 39 5.46 -1.81 -11.90
N HIS A 40 5.82 -1.30 -13.07
CA HIS A 40 6.16 -2.11 -14.21
C HIS A 40 7.63 -2.57 -14.10
N PRO A 41 7.91 -3.87 -13.99
CA PRO A 41 9.23 -4.37 -13.60
C PRO A 41 10.32 -4.08 -14.62
N CYS A 42 9.98 -4.05 -15.92
CA CYS A 42 10.97 -3.88 -16.99
C CYS A 42 11.32 -2.41 -17.26
N SER A 43 10.32 -1.52 -17.24
CA SER A 43 10.54 -0.08 -17.50
C SER A 43 10.84 0.72 -16.24
N GLY A 44 10.50 0.20 -15.06
CA GLY A 44 10.58 0.93 -13.79
C GLY A 44 9.51 1.99 -13.62
N GLU A 45 8.54 2.08 -14.53
CA GLU A 45 7.42 3.02 -14.41
C GLU A 45 6.56 2.67 -13.20
N THR A 46 6.21 3.67 -12.40
CA THR A 46 5.40 3.51 -11.20
C THR A 46 4.18 4.41 -11.25
N LYS A 47 3.03 3.89 -10.85
CA LYS A 47 1.79 4.65 -10.71
C LYS A 47 1.18 4.41 -9.35
N ALA A 48 0.65 5.46 -8.73
CA ALA A 48 0.07 5.35 -7.41
C ALA A 48 -1.16 6.24 -7.18
N TRP A 49 -2.06 5.77 -6.33
CA TRP A 49 -3.27 6.46 -5.90
C TRP A 49 -3.28 6.61 -4.38
N ILE A 50 -3.58 7.82 -3.91
CA ILE A 50 -3.75 8.12 -2.48
C ILE A 50 -5.24 8.12 -2.18
N LEU A 51 -5.67 7.26 -1.25
CA LEU A 51 -7.07 7.07 -0.89
C LEU A 51 -7.29 7.26 0.62
N PRO A 52 -8.46 7.78 1.03
CA PRO A 52 -8.75 8.00 2.45
C PRO A 52 -9.06 6.69 3.20
N ASN A 53 -9.44 5.62 2.50
CA ASN A 53 -9.86 4.35 3.10
C ASN A 53 -9.46 3.15 2.23
N VAL A 54 -9.45 1.96 2.84
CA VAL A 54 -9.37 0.66 2.15
C VAL A 54 -10.72 -0.03 2.26
N ASN A 55 -11.42 -0.13 1.14
CA ASN A 55 -12.63 -0.91 1.00
C ASN A 55 -12.80 -1.36 -0.45
N THR A 56 -13.70 -2.32 -0.68
CA THR A 56 -13.92 -2.91 -2.00
C THR A 56 -14.43 -1.89 -3.03
N GLU A 57 -15.24 -0.91 -2.63
CA GLU A 57 -15.78 0.11 -3.55
C GLU A 57 -14.67 1.01 -4.12
N LEU A 58 -13.83 1.57 -3.25
CA LEU A 58 -12.68 2.38 -3.66
C LEU A 58 -11.69 1.55 -4.47
N PHE A 59 -11.51 0.29 -4.12
CA PHE A 59 -10.62 -0.60 -4.85
C PHE A 59 -11.12 -0.87 -6.29
N ASN A 60 -12.42 -1.08 -6.48
CA ASN A 60 -13.00 -1.22 -7.83
C ASN A 60 -12.84 0.08 -8.64
N ARG A 61 -12.93 1.26 -8.03
CA ARG A 61 -12.62 2.53 -8.71
C ARG A 61 -11.16 2.60 -9.16
N VAL A 62 -10.23 2.21 -8.29
CA VAL A 62 -8.80 2.14 -8.66
C VAL A 62 -8.61 1.21 -9.85
N TRP A 63 -9.32 0.08 -9.92
CA TRP A 63 -9.25 -0.79 -11.09
C TRP A 63 -9.80 -0.19 -12.37
N ALA A 64 -10.95 0.48 -12.30
CA ALA A 64 -11.50 1.18 -13.46
C ALA A 64 -10.52 2.26 -13.97
N GLU A 65 -9.95 3.04 -13.07
CA GLU A 65 -8.94 4.06 -13.41
C GLU A 65 -7.65 3.42 -13.94
N PHE A 66 -7.18 2.33 -13.33
CA PHE A 66 -6.01 1.60 -13.78
C PHE A 66 -6.19 1.04 -15.20
N ALA A 67 -7.34 0.43 -15.47
CA ALA A 67 -7.65 -0.11 -16.80
C ALA A 67 -7.70 1.00 -17.86
N ALA A 68 -8.28 2.16 -17.54
CA ALA A 68 -8.30 3.31 -18.44
C ALA A 68 -6.90 3.88 -18.68
N GLU A 69 -6.10 4.07 -17.61
CA GLU A 69 -4.74 4.63 -17.69
C GLU A 69 -3.82 3.76 -18.53
N PHE A 70 -3.91 2.43 -18.39
CA PHE A 70 -3.05 1.51 -19.12
C PHE A 70 -3.67 0.94 -20.39
N ASN A 71 -4.89 1.37 -20.75
CA ASN A 71 -5.65 0.92 -21.92
C ASN A 71 -5.78 -0.63 -21.96
N ASN A 72 -6.26 -1.20 -20.87
CA ASN A 72 -6.51 -2.64 -20.75
C ASN A 72 -7.73 -3.05 -21.59
N GLY A 73 -7.70 -4.27 -22.13
CA GLY A 73 -8.79 -4.84 -22.92
C GLY A 73 -8.30 -5.98 -23.81
N ASP A 74 -9.04 -6.29 -24.87
CA ASP A 74 -8.78 -7.42 -25.77
C ASP A 74 -7.36 -7.46 -26.33
N ASP A 75 -6.82 -6.29 -26.71
CA ASP A 75 -5.50 -6.19 -27.33
C ASP A 75 -4.36 -6.08 -26.30
N LYS A 76 -4.67 -5.88 -25.02
CA LYS A 76 -3.68 -5.66 -23.97
C LYS A 76 -4.12 -6.22 -22.63
N HIS A 77 -3.54 -7.37 -22.30
CA HIS A 77 -3.66 -7.99 -21.00
C HIS A 77 -2.54 -7.54 -20.04
N ILE A 78 -2.91 -7.25 -18.79
CA ILE A 78 -1.98 -6.95 -17.71
C ILE A 78 -2.09 -8.02 -16.63
N VAL A 79 -0.93 -8.52 -16.22
CA VAL A 79 -0.80 -9.44 -15.09
C VAL A 79 -0.18 -8.70 -13.92
N LEU A 80 -0.93 -8.57 -12.83
CA LEU A 80 -0.47 -7.95 -11.59
C LEU A 80 -0.12 -9.02 -10.57
N VAL A 81 1.07 -8.91 -9.98
CA VAL A 81 1.47 -9.73 -8.84
C VAL A 81 1.11 -8.97 -7.56
N VAL A 82 0.21 -9.56 -6.76
CA VAL A 82 -0.33 -8.95 -5.53
C VAL A 82 -0.16 -9.88 -4.34
N ASP A 83 -0.18 -9.33 -3.13
CA ASP A 83 -0.28 -10.14 -1.92
C ASP A 83 -1.72 -10.62 -1.67
N GLN A 84 -1.91 -11.48 -0.67
CA GLN A 84 -3.22 -12.04 -0.33
C GLN A 84 -3.98 -11.18 0.70
N ALA A 85 -3.90 -9.85 0.61
CA ALA A 85 -4.70 -8.99 1.47
C ALA A 85 -6.20 -9.26 1.26
N GLY A 86 -6.98 -9.27 2.34
CA GLY A 86 -8.37 -9.75 2.32
C GLY A 86 -9.30 -8.97 1.37
N TRP A 87 -8.96 -7.73 1.03
CA TRP A 87 -9.70 -6.94 0.04
C TRP A 87 -9.40 -7.34 -1.40
N HIS A 88 -8.21 -7.88 -1.73
CA HIS A 88 -7.89 -8.39 -3.07
C HIS A 88 -8.70 -9.64 -3.43
N THR A 89 -9.12 -10.42 -2.43
CA THR A 89 -9.87 -11.68 -2.60
C THR A 89 -11.35 -11.55 -2.21
N SER A 90 -11.83 -10.32 -1.98
CA SER A 90 -13.23 -10.13 -1.57
C SER A 90 -14.18 -10.42 -2.73
N LYS A 91 -15.36 -11.01 -2.43
CA LYS A 91 -16.35 -11.38 -3.46
C LYS A 91 -16.90 -10.20 -4.27
N GLY A 92 -16.71 -8.96 -3.79
CA GLY A 92 -17.15 -7.75 -4.47
C GLY A 92 -16.09 -7.10 -5.36
N VAL A 93 -14.89 -7.71 -5.51
CA VAL A 93 -13.88 -7.17 -6.44
C VAL A 93 -14.33 -7.41 -7.87
N GLU A 94 -14.46 -6.34 -8.63
CA GLU A 94 -14.75 -6.37 -10.06
C GLU A 94 -13.45 -6.12 -10.81
N LEU A 95 -12.91 -7.17 -11.44
CA LEU A 95 -11.71 -7.04 -12.26
C LEU A 95 -12.10 -6.59 -13.68
N PRO A 96 -11.54 -5.47 -14.18
CA PRO A 96 -11.70 -5.07 -15.56
C PRO A 96 -11.21 -6.14 -16.53
N GLU A 97 -11.78 -6.14 -17.73
CA GLU A 97 -11.31 -6.98 -18.83
C GLU A 97 -9.82 -6.74 -19.10
N GLY A 98 -9.10 -7.81 -19.40
CA GLY A 98 -7.66 -7.74 -19.61
C GLY A 98 -6.82 -7.75 -18.33
N LEU A 99 -7.39 -7.54 -17.14
CA LEU A 99 -6.64 -7.52 -15.88
C LEU A 99 -6.67 -8.88 -15.17
N HIS A 100 -5.48 -9.44 -14.92
CA HIS A 100 -5.30 -10.72 -14.26
C HIS A 100 -4.47 -10.56 -12.98
N LEU A 101 -4.88 -11.21 -11.89
CA LEU A 101 -4.15 -11.19 -10.62
C LEU A 101 -3.41 -12.52 -10.39
N ILE A 102 -2.14 -12.43 -10.02
CA ILE A 102 -1.35 -13.54 -9.48
C ILE A 102 -1.05 -13.25 -8.01
N PHE A 103 -1.49 -14.14 -7.14
CA PHE A 103 -1.27 -14.02 -5.71
C PHE A 103 0.07 -14.62 -5.30
N LEU A 104 0.87 -13.85 -4.56
CA LEU A 104 2.06 -14.38 -3.89
C LEU A 104 1.67 -15.45 -2.86
N PRO A 105 2.55 -16.44 -2.59
CA PRO A 105 2.34 -17.36 -1.47
C PRO A 105 2.15 -16.61 -0.16
N SER A 106 1.31 -17.13 0.72
CA SER A 106 1.05 -16.50 2.01
C SER A 106 2.35 -16.25 2.79
N HIS A 107 2.45 -15.10 3.46
CA HIS A 107 3.63 -14.66 4.20
C HIS A 107 4.93 -14.47 3.38
N SER A 108 4.83 -14.35 2.05
CA SER A 108 5.98 -13.97 1.23
C SER A 108 6.42 -12.53 1.53
N PRO A 109 7.73 -12.24 1.59
CA PRO A 109 8.21 -10.87 1.67
C PRO A 109 7.82 -10.08 0.40
N PRO A 110 7.69 -8.74 0.49
CA PRO A 110 7.48 -7.90 -0.69
C PRO A 110 8.57 -8.15 -1.73
N ILE A 111 8.17 -8.27 -3.00
CA ILE A 111 9.11 -8.40 -4.12
C ILE A 111 10.00 -7.16 -4.22
N ALA A 112 11.19 -7.29 -4.82
CA ALA A 112 12.18 -6.22 -4.86
C ALA A 112 11.63 -4.89 -5.40
N THR A 113 10.75 -4.92 -6.39
CA THR A 113 10.15 -3.72 -6.98
C THR A 113 9.18 -3.03 -6.03
N SER A 114 8.28 -3.76 -5.36
CA SER A 114 7.36 -3.15 -4.39
C SER A 114 8.09 -2.66 -3.15
N ARG A 115 9.14 -3.37 -2.71
CA ARG A 115 10.03 -2.93 -1.64
C ARG A 115 10.70 -1.59 -1.98
N LYS A 116 11.21 -1.41 -3.19
CA LYS A 116 11.79 -0.13 -3.63
C LYS A 116 10.81 1.03 -3.54
N ILE A 117 9.54 0.82 -3.89
CA ILE A 117 8.51 1.86 -3.76
C ILE A 117 8.30 2.20 -2.27
N MET A 118 8.17 1.18 -1.42
CA MET A 118 7.96 1.34 0.02
C MET A 118 9.13 2.07 0.70
N ASP A 119 10.36 1.83 0.27
CA ASP A 119 11.58 2.43 0.83
C ASP A 119 11.85 3.85 0.28
N SER A 120 11.14 4.28 -0.76
CA SER A 120 11.32 5.59 -1.40
C SER A 120 10.42 6.71 -0.86
N GLY A 121 9.52 6.37 0.07
CA GLY A 121 8.59 7.29 0.73
C GLY A 121 9.12 7.88 2.03
#